data_AF-A0A894K8J1-F1
#
_entry.id   AF-A0A894K8J1-F1
#
_cell.length_a   1.000
_cell.length_b   1.000
_cell.length_c   1.000
_cell.angle_alpha   90.00
_cell.angle_beta   90.00
_cell.angle_gamma   90.00
#
_symmetry.space_group_name_H-M   'P 1'
#
loop_
_entity.id
_entity.type
_entity.pdbx_description
1 polymer ?
#
loop_
_entity_poly.entity_id
_entity_poly.type
_entity_poly.pdbx_seq_one_letter_code
_entity_poly.pdbx_strand_id
1 'polypeptide(L)'
;MLNTFNKKKNAAFEFCEADYFLAYREGKIVGRVAAIINHKANQTWNKKEVRFGWIDFIDDAEVSDALIRTVEEWGKERGMTHIQGPLGFTDFDAEGMLIEGFDQLSTMATIYNYPYYPQHMERMGFEKDADWVEYKIYIPDAIPDKHKRISDLIQRKYNLKVKKYTSAKKIAQDYGQAIFELMNEAYQPLYGYSALSQRQIDQYVKMYLPILDLRMVTLITDADDQLLAVGISMPSSPKRCKKPTGACFLWVGITWPRPSS
;
A
#
# COMPACT_ATOMS: atom_id res chain seq x y z
N MET A 1 3.97 -10.22 -9.00
CA MET A 1 3.71 -9.14 -9.97
C MET A 1 2.92 -9.58 -11.21
N LEU A 2 3.20 -10.74 -11.85
CA LEU A 2 2.46 -11.17 -13.07
C LEU A 2 0.94 -11.33 -12.91
N ASN A 3 0.43 -11.55 -11.69
CA ASN A 3 -1.01 -11.69 -11.45
C ASN A 3 -1.73 -10.35 -11.25
N THR A 4 -1.03 -9.27 -10.88
CA THR A 4 -1.62 -7.97 -10.54
C THR A 4 -2.38 -7.37 -11.73
N PHE A 5 -1.80 -7.46 -12.93
CA PHE A 5 -2.42 -6.95 -14.15
C PHE A 5 -3.37 -7.93 -14.84
N ASN A 6 -3.52 -9.15 -14.28
CA ASN A 6 -4.33 -10.20 -14.88
C ASN A 6 -5.78 -10.10 -14.38
N LYS A 7 -6.68 -9.67 -15.29
CA LYS A 7 -8.12 -9.52 -15.02
C LYS A 7 -8.79 -10.76 -14.41
N LYS A 8 -8.29 -11.97 -14.71
CA LYS A 8 -8.86 -13.23 -14.19
C LYS A 8 -8.32 -13.61 -12.81
N LYS A 9 -7.18 -13.07 -12.40
CA LYS A 9 -6.47 -13.47 -11.16
C LYS A 9 -6.51 -12.41 -10.07
N ASN A 10 -6.46 -11.13 -10.42
CA ASN A 10 -6.54 -10.05 -9.44
C ASN A 10 -8.02 -9.76 -9.12
N ALA A 11 -8.42 -10.00 -7.87
CA ALA A 11 -9.79 -9.77 -7.42
C ALA A 11 -10.20 -8.30 -7.47
N ALA A 12 -9.26 -7.35 -7.56
CA ALA A 12 -9.59 -5.94 -7.73
C ALA A 12 -10.39 -5.66 -9.02
N PHE A 13 -10.24 -6.48 -10.07
CA PHE A 13 -11.03 -6.33 -11.30
C PHE A 13 -12.52 -6.65 -11.16
N GLU A 14 -12.97 -7.12 -9.99
CA GLU A 14 -14.40 -7.20 -9.67
C GLU A 14 -15.03 -5.80 -9.54
N PHE A 15 -14.23 -4.78 -9.23
CA PHE A 15 -14.67 -3.39 -9.04
C PHE A 15 -13.75 -2.36 -9.72
N CYS A 16 -12.67 -2.80 -10.37
CA CYS A 16 -11.75 -1.94 -11.11
C CYS A 16 -11.79 -2.22 -12.61
N GLU A 17 -11.77 -1.14 -13.40
CA GLU A 17 -11.43 -1.16 -14.82
C GLU A 17 -10.01 -0.63 -15.01
N ALA A 18 -9.23 -1.23 -15.89
CA ALA A 18 -7.91 -0.69 -16.23
C ALA A 18 -7.46 -1.08 -17.62
N ASP A 19 -6.71 -0.16 -18.23
CA ASP A 19 -5.94 -0.33 -19.45
C ASP A 19 -4.52 0.21 -19.26
N TYR A 20 -3.60 -0.25 -20.12
CA TYR A 20 -2.18 0.01 -20.01
C TYR A 20 -1.67 0.62 -21.30
N PHE A 21 -0.91 1.70 -21.18
CA PHE A 21 -0.43 2.48 -22.30
C PHE A 21 1.10 2.54 -22.30
N LEU A 22 1.67 2.53 -23.50
CA LEU A 22 3.11 2.66 -23.75
C LEU A 22 3.32 3.83 -24.70
N ALA A 23 4.25 4.73 -24.37
CA ALA A 23 4.71 5.77 -25.26
C ALA A 23 5.90 5.24 -26.09
N TYR A 24 5.81 5.38 -27.41
CA TYR A 24 6.87 5.01 -28.33
C TYR A 24 7.46 6.23 -29.02
N ARG A 25 8.79 6.30 -29.10
CA ARG A 25 9.52 7.25 -29.95
C ARG A 25 10.53 6.46 -30.77
N GLU A 26 10.47 6.60 -32.10
CA GLU A 26 11.34 5.87 -33.03
C GLU A 26 11.35 4.34 -32.80
N GLY A 27 10.17 3.78 -32.48
CA GLY A 27 10.02 2.34 -32.21
C GLY A 27 10.54 1.87 -30.85
N LYS A 28 11.04 2.77 -29.99
CA LYS A 28 11.50 2.45 -28.63
C LYS A 28 10.49 2.93 -27.59
N ILE A 29 10.31 2.13 -26.54
CA ILE A 29 9.47 2.52 -25.39
C ILE A 29 10.19 3.63 -24.62
N VAL A 30 9.54 4.78 -24.49
CA VAL A 30 10.04 5.95 -23.76
C VAL A 30 9.20 6.28 -22.52
N GLY A 31 8.07 5.59 -22.35
CA GLY A 31 7.30 5.65 -21.11
C GLY A 31 6.11 4.70 -21.09
N ARG A 32 5.45 4.63 -19.93
CA ARG A 32 4.28 3.79 -19.66
C ARG A 32 3.40 4.40 -18.59
N VAL A 33 2.12 4.04 -18.62
CA VAL A 33 1.15 4.38 -17.56
C VAL A 33 0.01 3.36 -17.55
N ALA A 34 -0.53 3.07 -16.37
CA ALA A 34 -1.80 2.37 -16.20
C ALA A 34 -2.90 3.40 -15.90
N ALA A 35 -4.01 3.34 -16.62
CA ALA A 35 -5.24 4.05 -16.28
C ALA A 35 -6.16 3.10 -15.52
N ILE A 36 -6.72 3.53 -14.40
CA ILE A 36 -7.51 2.68 -13.50
C ILE A 36 -8.75 3.47 -13.04
N ILE A 37 -9.94 2.88 -13.14
CA ILE A 37 -11.13 3.36 -12.43
C ILE A 37 -11.45 2.35 -11.34
N ASN A 38 -11.45 2.80 -10.08
CA ASN A 38 -11.91 2.00 -8.95
C ASN A 38 -13.33 2.44 -8.59
N HIS A 39 -14.33 1.67 -9.02
CA HIS A 39 -15.75 2.00 -8.81
C HIS A 39 -16.12 2.02 -7.33
N LYS A 40 -15.53 1.14 -6.53
CA LYS A 40 -15.80 1.06 -5.09
C LYS A 40 -15.29 2.30 -4.37
N ALA A 41 -14.06 2.74 -4.66
CA ALA A 41 -13.52 3.97 -4.09
C ALA A 41 -14.32 5.19 -4.54
N ASN A 42 -14.63 5.32 -5.84
CA ASN A 42 -15.47 6.40 -6.35
C ASN A 42 -16.85 6.45 -5.67
N GLN A 43 -17.47 5.29 -5.40
CA GLN A 43 -18.74 5.22 -4.66
C GLN A 43 -18.58 5.61 -3.19
N THR A 44 -17.58 5.08 -2.49
CA THR A 44 -17.35 5.34 -1.06
C THR A 44 -17.06 6.81 -0.79
N TRP A 45 -16.27 7.45 -1.65
CA TRP A 45 -15.83 8.84 -1.48
C TRP A 45 -16.70 9.84 -2.25
N ASN A 46 -17.75 9.37 -2.95
CA ASN A 46 -18.63 10.16 -3.80
C ASN A 46 -17.86 11.02 -4.83
N LYS A 47 -16.92 10.37 -5.52
CA LYS A 47 -16.04 10.98 -6.51
C LYS A 47 -16.19 10.34 -7.90
N LYS A 48 -15.67 11.02 -8.92
CA LYS A 48 -15.60 10.54 -10.31
C LYS A 48 -14.17 10.68 -10.82
N GLU A 49 -13.27 9.90 -10.23
CA GLU A 49 -11.84 9.97 -10.50
C GLU A 49 -11.38 8.82 -11.39
N VAL A 50 -10.53 9.16 -12.38
CA VAL A 50 -9.61 8.20 -13.00
C VAL A 50 -8.28 8.26 -12.25
N ARG A 51 -7.73 7.09 -11.92
CA ARG A 51 -6.40 6.94 -11.33
C ARG A 51 -5.37 6.70 -12.42
N PHE A 52 -4.19 7.30 -12.30
CA PHE A 52 -3.00 6.82 -13.00
C PHE A 52 -2.10 6.07 -12.02
N GLY A 53 -1.39 5.04 -12.49
CA GLY A 53 -0.48 4.25 -11.67
C GLY A 53 0.59 3.58 -12.52
N TRP A 54 1.60 2.98 -11.89
CA TRP A 54 2.75 2.34 -12.58
C TRP A 54 3.37 3.23 -13.67
N ILE A 55 3.37 4.55 -13.44
CA ILE A 55 3.87 5.55 -14.37
C ILE A 55 5.41 5.55 -14.39
N ASP A 56 5.99 5.60 -15.58
CA ASP A 56 7.43 5.62 -15.79
C ASP A 56 7.73 6.28 -17.13
N PHE A 57 8.64 7.25 -17.19
CA PHE A 57 8.94 8.00 -18.41
C PHE A 57 10.32 8.64 -18.34
N ILE A 58 10.94 8.84 -19.51
CA ILE A 58 12.16 9.64 -19.64
C ILE A 58 11.86 11.11 -19.34
N ASP A 59 12.87 11.86 -18.88
CA ASP A 59 12.79 13.30 -18.58
C ASP A 59 12.55 14.15 -19.85
N ASP A 60 11.32 14.08 -20.36
CA ASP A 60 10.84 14.72 -21.57
C ASP A 60 9.36 15.07 -21.40
N ALA A 61 9.06 16.37 -21.49
CA ALA A 61 7.72 16.91 -21.26
C ALA A 61 6.67 16.35 -22.22
N GLU A 62 7.04 16.11 -23.49
CA GLU A 62 6.12 15.56 -24.49
C GLU A 62 5.69 14.15 -24.11
N VAL A 63 6.61 13.34 -23.57
CA VAL A 63 6.33 11.97 -23.14
C VAL A 63 5.38 11.96 -21.93
N SER A 64 5.67 12.77 -20.91
CA SER A 64 4.79 12.85 -19.74
C SER A 64 3.40 13.37 -20.10
N ASP A 65 3.33 14.40 -20.95
CA ASP A 65 2.08 15.03 -21.37
C ASP A 65 1.22 14.05 -22.17
N ALA A 66 1.83 13.28 -23.06
CA ALA A 66 1.13 12.27 -23.84
C ALA A 66 0.56 11.15 -22.94
N LEU A 67 1.34 10.67 -21.97
CA LEU A 67 0.89 9.62 -21.05
C LEU A 67 -0.27 10.10 -20.17
N ILE A 68 -0.16 11.26 -19.53
CA ILE A 68 -1.22 11.77 -18.64
C ILE A 68 -2.48 12.13 -19.44
N ARG A 69 -2.35 12.79 -20.59
CA ARG A 69 -3.49 13.09 -21.47
C ARG A 69 -4.23 11.83 -21.90
N THR A 70 -3.50 10.75 -22.21
CA THR A 70 -4.11 9.45 -22.55
C THR A 70 -4.96 8.92 -21.40
N VAL A 71 -4.50 9.04 -20.14
CA VAL A 71 -5.28 8.64 -18.96
C VAL A 71 -6.51 9.52 -18.77
N GLU A 72 -6.37 10.84 -18.95
CA GLU A 72 -7.49 11.77 -18.84
C GLU A 72 -8.58 11.48 -19.89
N GLU A 73 -8.20 11.29 -21.15
CA GLU A 73 -9.11 10.96 -22.24
C GLU A 73 -9.83 9.64 -21.97
N TRP A 74 -9.08 8.60 -21.58
CA TRP A 74 -9.64 7.29 -21.22
C TRP A 74 -10.63 7.38 -20.05
N GLY A 75 -10.35 8.24 -19.05
CA GLY A 75 -11.24 8.51 -17.94
C GLY A 75 -12.49 9.31 -18.35
N LYS A 76 -12.33 10.35 -19.18
CA LYS A 76 -13.42 11.18 -19.69
C LYS A 76 -14.42 10.38 -20.52
N GLU A 77 -13.94 9.47 -21.37
CA GLU A 77 -14.79 8.52 -22.12
C GLU A 77 -15.68 7.66 -21.22
N ARG A 78 -15.25 7.43 -19.97
CA ARG A 78 -15.96 6.64 -18.96
C ARG A 78 -16.68 7.50 -17.92
N GLY A 79 -16.81 8.81 -18.18
CA GLY A 79 -17.56 9.74 -17.33
C GLY A 79 -16.84 10.18 -16.06
N MET A 80 -15.52 9.99 -15.99
CA MET A 80 -14.70 10.56 -14.92
C MET A 80 -14.47 12.05 -15.18
N THR A 81 -14.42 12.84 -14.11
CA THR A 81 -14.27 14.29 -14.17
C THR A 81 -12.95 14.79 -13.58
N HIS A 82 -12.28 13.96 -12.79
CA HIS A 82 -11.01 14.29 -12.13
C HIS A 82 -9.99 13.19 -12.40
N ILE A 83 -8.70 13.55 -12.35
CA ILE A 83 -7.57 12.62 -12.42
C ILE A 83 -6.79 12.68 -11.12
N GLN A 84 -6.35 11.52 -10.64
CA GLN A 84 -5.62 11.38 -9.39
C GLN A 84 -4.50 10.35 -9.53
N GLY A 85 -3.39 10.55 -8.85
CA GLY A 85 -2.33 9.54 -8.83
C GLY A 85 -0.96 10.07 -8.42
N PRO A 86 0.05 9.19 -8.37
CA PRO A 86 -0.05 7.78 -8.76
C PRO A 86 -0.74 6.92 -7.67
N LEU A 87 -1.73 6.11 -8.06
CA LEU A 87 -2.48 5.20 -7.20
C LEU A 87 -2.63 3.82 -7.85
N GLY A 88 -2.69 2.77 -7.04
CA GLY A 88 -2.87 1.41 -7.51
C GLY A 88 -4.33 0.96 -7.62
N PHE A 89 -4.52 -0.35 -7.74
CA PHE A 89 -5.85 -0.96 -7.72
C PHE A 89 -6.44 -0.97 -6.31
N THR A 90 -5.58 -1.13 -5.31
CA THR A 90 -5.91 -1.20 -3.88
C THR A 90 -4.85 -0.46 -3.07
N ASP A 91 -5.16 -0.08 -1.83
CA ASP A 91 -4.24 0.60 -0.90
C ASP A 91 -3.04 -0.27 -0.45
N PHE A 92 -2.99 -1.52 -0.91
CA PHE A 92 -1.83 -2.41 -0.74
C PHE A 92 -0.84 -2.34 -1.90
N ASP A 93 -1.18 -1.64 -2.98
CA ASP A 93 -0.25 -1.31 -4.05
C ASP A 93 0.58 -0.08 -3.64
N ALA A 94 1.71 0.15 -4.31
CA ALA A 94 2.53 1.32 -4.02
C ALA A 94 1.82 2.59 -4.54
N GLU A 95 1.73 3.60 -3.69
CA GLU A 95 0.97 4.83 -3.92
C GLU A 95 1.84 6.07 -3.65
N GLY A 96 1.46 7.17 -4.30
CA GLY A 96 2.13 8.45 -4.15
C GLY A 96 3.44 8.56 -4.92
N MET A 97 4.03 9.75 -4.88
CA MET A 97 5.27 10.07 -5.57
C MET A 97 6.27 10.60 -4.55
N LEU A 98 7.52 10.18 -4.65
CA LEU A 98 8.60 10.72 -3.82
C LEU A 98 8.85 12.17 -4.22
N ILE A 99 8.63 13.08 -3.28
CA ILE A 99 8.86 14.52 -3.42
C ILE A 99 10.06 15.02 -2.61
N GLU A 100 10.44 14.31 -1.54
CA GLU A 100 11.55 14.64 -0.65
C GLU A 100 12.28 13.35 -0.21
N GLY A 101 13.55 13.44 0.17
CA GLY A 101 14.32 12.28 0.66
C GLY A 101 14.97 11.41 -0.43
N PHE A 102 15.28 11.98 -1.61
CA PHE A 102 16.01 11.30 -2.70
C PHE A 102 17.43 10.85 -2.32
N ASP A 103 17.95 11.27 -1.17
CA ASP A 103 19.21 10.81 -0.59
C ASP A 103 19.06 9.56 0.31
N GLN A 104 17.82 9.16 0.61
CA GLN A 104 17.52 7.99 1.43
C GLN A 104 17.32 6.73 0.57
N LEU A 105 17.53 5.57 1.19
CA LEU A 105 17.22 4.28 0.56
C LEU A 105 15.71 4.07 0.55
N SER A 106 15.16 3.83 -0.65
CA SER A 106 13.77 3.42 -0.84
C SER A 106 13.41 2.22 0.04
N THR A 107 12.24 2.29 0.66
CA THR A 107 11.54 1.11 1.18
C THR A 107 10.72 0.49 0.07
N MET A 108 10.49 -0.82 0.13
CA MET A 108 9.76 -1.49 -0.96
C MET A 108 8.25 -1.18 -0.97
N ALA A 109 7.75 -0.55 0.09
CA ALA A 109 6.34 -0.20 0.23
C ALA A 109 5.96 0.98 -0.67
N THR A 110 6.93 1.83 -1.03
CA THR A 110 6.71 3.11 -1.68
C THR A 110 7.37 3.20 -3.04
N ILE A 111 6.91 4.17 -3.82
CA ILE A 111 7.46 4.48 -5.14
C ILE A 111 8.73 5.30 -4.95
N TYR A 112 9.80 4.92 -5.65
CA TYR A 112 11.04 5.69 -5.71
C TYR A 112 11.30 6.15 -7.15
N ASN A 113 10.80 7.34 -7.47
CA ASN A 113 10.97 8.00 -8.75
C ASN A 113 12.17 8.95 -8.75
N TYR A 114 12.56 9.42 -9.94
CA TYR A 114 13.53 10.49 -10.07
C TYR A 114 12.93 11.85 -9.66
N PRO A 115 13.76 12.84 -9.28
CA PRO A 115 13.31 14.18 -8.87
C PRO A 115 12.53 14.97 -9.93
N TYR A 116 12.65 14.61 -11.21
CA TYR A 116 11.90 15.27 -12.27
C TYR A 116 10.41 14.86 -12.30
N TYR A 117 10.02 13.72 -11.72
CA TYR A 117 8.62 13.26 -11.83
C TYR A 117 7.63 14.27 -11.21
N PRO A 118 7.83 14.75 -9.96
CA PRO A 118 6.93 15.75 -9.38
C PRO A 118 6.91 17.05 -10.18
N GLN A 119 8.06 17.47 -10.71
CA GLN A 119 8.17 18.69 -11.51
C GLN A 119 7.31 18.62 -12.78
N HIS A 120 7.25 17.45 -13.43
CA HIS A 120 6.36 17.25 -14.57
C HIS A 120 4.89 17.32 -14.16
N MET A 121 4.51 16.74 -13.01
CA MET A 121 3.14 16.78 -12.51
C MET A 121 2.72 18.23 -12.19
N GLU A 122 3.55 18.96 -11.45
CA GLU A 122 3.31 20.37 -11.10
C GLU A 122 3.18 21.25 -12.35
N ARG A 123 4.02 21.04 -13.37
CA ARG A 123 3.93 21.75 -14.66
C ARG A 123 2.58 21.51 -15.36
N MET A 124 2.01 20.31 -15.23
CA MET A 124 0.69 19.96 -15.77
C MET A 124 -0.48 20.48 -14.92
N GLY A 125 -0.20 21.16 -13.79
CA GLY A 125 -1.23 21.69 -12.89
C GLY A 125 -1.73 20.69 -11.85
N PHE A 126 -1.01 19.59 -11.62
CA PHE A 126 -1.32 18.71 -10.49
C PHE A 126 -0.94 19.40 -9.18
N GLU A 127 -1.84 19.28 -8.20
CA GLU A 127 -1.64 19.75 -6.85
C GLU A 127 -1.53 18.57 -5.90
N LYS A 128 -0.88 18.80 -4.75
CA LYS A 128 -0.73 17.78 -3.73
C LYS A 128 -2.06 17.54 -3.02
N ASP A 129 -2.46 16.27 -2.96
CA ASP A 129 -3.73 15.83 -2.38
C ASP A 129 -3.55 15.20 -0.98
N ALA A 130 -2.51 14.37 -0.81
CA ALA A 130 -2.18 13.74 0.47
C ALA A 130 -0.67 13.56 0.66
N ASP A 131 -0.22 13.54 1.91
CA ASP A 131 1.17 13.29 2.30
C ASP A 131 1.32 11.93 2.97
N TRP A 132 2.27 11.12 2.48
CA TRP A 132 2.76 9.93 3.17
C TRP A 132 4.14 10.23 3.74
N VAL A 133 4.26 10.15 5.06
CA VAL A 133 5.52 10.46 5.76
C VAL A 133 6.19 9.17 6.19
N GLU A 134 7.40 8.94 5.69
CA GLU A 134 8.26 7.85 6.14
C GLU A 134 9.19 8.30 7.26
N TYR A 135 9.20 7.55 8.36
CA TYR A 135 10.10 7.80 9.49
C TYR A 135 11.19 6.74 9.54
N LYS A 136 12.44 7.20 9.57
CA LYS A 136 13.60 6.35 9.89
C LYS A 136 13.89 6.42 11.38
N ILE A 137 13.55 5.35 12.09
CA ILE A 137 13.75 5.25 13.53
C ILE A 137 14.94 4.34 13.81
N TYR A 138 15.90 4.83 14.59
CA TYR A 138 16.97 4.01 15.13
C TYR A 138 16.49 3.37 16.43
N ILE A 139 16.46 2.03 16.46
CA ILE A 139 16.04 1.31 17.65
C ILE A 139 17.15 1.42 18.71
N PRO A 140 16.86 1.96 19.91
CA PRO A 140 17.84 2.04 20.99
C PRO A 140 18.17 0.64 21.51
N ASP A 141 19.36 0.46 22.10
CA ASP A 141 19.84 -0.83 22.63
C ASP A 141 18.92 -1.42 23.72
N ALA A 142 18.14 -0.57 24.39
CA ALA A 142 17.16 -0.97 25.38
C ALA A 142 15.87 -0.16 25.25
N ILE A 143 14.74 -0.82 25.56
CA ILE A 143 13.44 -0.15 25.71
C ILE A 143 13.50 0.69 26.99
N PRO A 144 13.22 2.01 26.94
CA PRO A 144 13.25 2.84 28.14
C PRO A 144 12.26 2.36 29.21
N ASP A 145 12.67 2.38 30.47
CA ASP A 145 11.91 1.81 31.60
C ASP A 145 10.48 2.35 31.72
N LYS A 146 10.27 3.62 31.37
CA LYS A 146 8.95 4.25 31.35
C LYS A 146 7.99 3.52 30.41
N HIS A 147 8.43 3.16 29.20
CA HIS A 147 7.59 2.46 28.23
C HIS A 147 7.27 1.04 28.69
N LYS A 148 8.26 0.33 29.27
CA LYS A 148 8.05 -1.00 29.84
C LYS A 148 7.01 -0.97 30.96
N ARG A 149 7.13 -0.03 31.90
CA ARG A 149 6.18 0.14 33.01
C ARG A 149 4.76 0.42 32.54
N ILE A 150 4.60 1.28 31.53
CA ILE A 150 3.28 1.59 30.94
C ILE A 150 2.71 0.36 30.25
N SER A 151 3.52 -0.35 29.46
CA SER A 151 3.12 -1.59 28.78
C SER A 151 2.61 -2.64 29.78
N ASP A 152 3.36 -2.88 30.86
CA ASP A 152 2.98 -3.86 31.89
C ASP A 152 1.67 -3.48 32.59
N LEU A 153 1.46 -2.18 32.86
CA LEU A 153 0.24 -1.69 33.50
C LEU A 153 -0.98 -1.86 32.58
N ILE A 154 -0.86 -1.50 31.31
CA ILE A 154 -1.93 -1.67 30.31
C ILE A 154 -2.23 -3.15 30.14
N GLN A 155 -1.20 -3.98 30.00
CA GLN A 155 -1.35 -5.42 29.82
C GLN A 155 -2.13 -6.05 30.97
N ARG A 156 -1.83 -5.69 32.22
CA ARG A 156 -2.57 -6.18 33.39
C ARG A 156 -3.97 -5.61 33.50
N LYS A 157 -4.15 -4.31 33.27
CA LYS A 157 -5.45 -3.64 33.41
C LYS A 157 -6.50 -4.21 32.46
N TYR A 158 -6.09 -4.52 31.23
CA TYR A 158 -6.98 -5.02 30.18
C TYR A 158 -6.84 -6.54 29.92
N ASN A 159 -6.11 -7.26 30.79
CA ASN A 159 -5.85 -8.70 30.65
C ASN A 159 -5.35 -9.12 29.26
N LEU A 160 -4.46 -8.31 28.67
CA LEU A 160 -3.97 -8.51 27.31
C LEU A 160 -2.95 -9.64 27.26
N LYS A 161 -3.04 -10.47 26.21
CA LYS A 161 -2.12 -11.58 25.95
C LYS A 161 -1.34 -11.30 24.67
N VAL A 162 -0.02 -11.39 24.76
CA VAL A 162 0.85 -11.38 23.57
C VAL A 162 0.90 -12.80 23.02
N LYS A 163 0.43 -12.99 21.79
CA LYS A 163 0.44 -14.27 21.08
C LYS A 163 1.58 -14.27 20.06
N LYS A 164 2.46 -15.27 20.18
CA LYS A 164 3.55 -15.54 19.24
C LYS A 164 3.37 -16.92 18.64
N TYR A 165 3.67 -17.02 17.36
CA TYR A 165 3.48 -18.23 16.58
C TYR A 165 4.77 -18.60 15.85
N THR A 166 4.97 -19.90 15.63
CA THR A 166 6.08 -20.46 14.85
C THR A 166 5.62 -21.09 13.54
N SER A 167 4.30 -21.10 13.27
CA SER A 167 3.70 -21.67 12.07
C SER A 167 2.73 -20.69 11.42
N ALA A 168 3.03 -20.29 10.18
CA ALA A 168 2.18 -19.40 9.39
C ALA A 168 0.81 -20.02 9.11
N LYS A 169 0.76 -21.35 8.91
CA LYS A 169 -0.50 -22.09 8.74
C LYS A 169 -1.40 -21.96 9.97
N LYS A 170 -0.81 -22.00 11.17
CA LYS A 170 -1.57 -21.90 12.41
C LYS A 170 -2.11 -20.48 12.63
N ILE A 171 -1.32 -19.45 12.31
CA ILE A 171 -1.82 -18.06 12.31
C ILE A 171 -2.97 -17.91 11.32
N ALA A 172 -2.83 -18.44 10.10
CA ALA A 172 -3.87 -18.36 9.08
C ALA A 172 -5.18 -19.01 9.53
N GLN A 173 -5.09 -20.13 10.26
CA GLN A 173 -6.24 -20.85 10.79
C GLN A 173 -6.88 -20.13 11.98
N ASP A 174 -6.09 -19.67 12.93
CA ASP A 174 -6.58 -19.11 14.20
C ASP A 174 -7.04 -17.65 14.03
N TYR A 175 -6.29 -16.85 13.26
CA TYR A 175 -6.45 -15.39 13.20
C TYR A 175 -6.35 -14.81 11.77
N GLY A 176 -6.24 -15.65 10.73
CA GLY A 176 -6.04 -15.18 9.36
C GLY A 176 -7.10 -14.19 8.90
N GLN A 177 -8.38 -14.51 9.15
CA GLN A 177 -9.50 -13.60 8.85
C GLN A 177 -9.48 -12.37 9.76
N ALA A 178 -9.41 -12.59 11.07
CA ALA A 178 -9.44 -11.53 12.08
C ALA A 178 -8.36 -10.46 11.87
N ILE A 179 -7.17 -10.83 11.37
CA ILE A 179 -6.11 -9.88 11.03
C ILE A 179 -6.59 -8.88 9.97
N PHE A 180 -7.15 -9.37 8.85
CA PHE A 180 -7.56 -8.48 7.76
C PHE A 180 -8.89 -7.77 8.03
N GLU A 181 -9.77 -8.36 8.84
CA GLU A 181 -10.97 -7.67 9.36
C GLU A 181 -10.56 -6.49 10.25
N LEU A 182 -9.63 -6.70 11.19
CA LEU A 182 -9.08 -5.64 12.02
C LEU A 182 -8.38 -4.56 11.17
N MET A 183 -7.71 -4.93 10.08
CA MET A 183 -7.13 -3.97 9.14
C MET A 183 -8.21 -3.18 8.40
N ASN A 184 -9.28 -3.82 7.92
CA ASN A 184 -10.43 -3.12 7.32
C ASN A 184 -11.02 -2.08 8.27
N GLU A 185 -11.20 -2.43 9.54
CA GLU A 185 -11.70 -1.51 10.57
C GLU A 185 -10.72 -0.37 10.85
N ALA A 186 -9.44 -0.68 11.03
CA ALA A 186 -8.41 0.30 11.36
C ALA A 186 -8.13 1.27 10.20
N TYR A 187 -8.27 0.81 8.95
CA TYR A 187 -7.94 1.59 7.76
C TYR A 187 -9.15 2.26 7.13
N GLN A 188 -10.36 1.99 7.59
CA GLN A 188 -11.59 2.67 7.17
C GLN A 188 -11.49 4.21 7.10
N PRO A 189 -10.83 4.93 8.04
CA PRO A 189 -10.71 6.37 7.96
C PRO A 189 -9.56 6.86 7.07
N LEU A 190 -8.73 5.98 6.52
CA LEU A 190 -7.61 6.37 5.66
C LEU A 190 -8.11 6.84 4.30
N TYR A 191 -7.47 7.88 3.79
CA TYR A 191 -7.79 8.48 2.51
C TYR A 191 -7.66 7.47 1.36
N GLY A 192 -8.65 7.43 0.46
CA GLY A 192 -8.63 6.55 -0.70
C GLY A 192 -8.97 5.07 -0.41
N TYR A 193 -9.11 4.72 0.88
CA TYR A 193 -9.23 3.33 1.31
C TYR A 193 -10.47 2.64 0.75
N SER A 194 -10.25 1.44 0.21
CA SER A 194 -11.33 0.54 -0.21
C SER A 194 -11.27 -0.75 0.60
N ALA A 195 -12.29 -0.95 1.43
CA ALA A 195 -12.37 -2.14 2.29
C ALA A 195 -12.21 -3.43 1.49
N LEU A 196 -11.40 -4.36 2.00
CA LEU A 196 -11.14 -5.63 1.33
C LEU A 196 -12.39 -6.52 1.34
N SER A 197 -12.69 -7.14 0.19
CA SER A 197 -13.71 -8.19 0.11
C SER A 197 -13.21 -9.50 0.74
N GLN A 198 -14.14 -10.37 1.13
CA GLN A 198 -13.79 -11.69 1.70
C GLN A 198 -12.84 -12.49 0.79
N ARG A 199 -13.06 -12.41 -0.53
CA ARG A 199 -12.22 -13.07 -1.52
C ARG A 199 -10.81 -12.47 -1.60
N GLN A 200 -10.67 -11.15 -1.44
CA GLN A 200 -9.35 -10.51 -1.34
C GLN A 200 -8.63 -10.93 -0.06
N ILE A 201 -9.34 -10.98 1.07
CA ILE A 201 -8.78 -11.45 2.34
C ILE A 201 -8.25 -12.88 2.19
N ASP A 202 -9.04 -13.80 1.64
CA ASP A 202 -8.63 -15.19 1.42
C ASP A 202 -7.38 -15.30 0.52
N GLN A 203 -7.27 -14.42 -0.49
CA GLN A 203 -6.09 -14.36 -1.37
C GLN A 203 -4.87 -13.82 -0.62
N TYR A 204 -5.02 -12.75 0.16
CA TYR A 204 -3.93 -12.14 0.90
C TYR A 204 -3.43 -13.01 2.05
N VAL A 205 -4.32 -13.70 2.77
CA VAL A 205 -3.95 -14.72 3.77
C VAL A 205 -3.06 -15.78 3.14
N LYS A 206 -3.40 -16.29 1.94
CA LYS A 206 -2.62 -17.31 1.23
C LYS A 206 -1.31 -16.77 0.65
N MET A 207 -1.28 -15.51 0.24
CA MET A 207 -0.11 -14.92 -0.44
C MET A 207 0.92 -14.38 0.56
N TYR A 208 0.48 -13.67 1.60
CA TYR A 208 1.35 -12.94 2.51
C TYR A 208 1.77 -13.75 3.73
N LEU A 209 0.87 -14.45 4.42
CA LEU A 209 1.25 -15.16 5.66
C LEU A 209 2.40 -16.17 5.49
N PRO A 210 2.51 -16.93 4.37
CA PRO A 210 3.61 -17.89 4.20
C PRO A 210 5.00 -17.25 4.07
N ILE A 211 5.07 -15.97 3.69
CA ILE A 211 6.35 -15.27 3.46
C ILE A 211 6.76 -14.38 4.63
N LEU A 212 5.90 -14.21 5.65
CA LEU A 212 6.20 -13.39 6.82
C LEU A 212 7.24 -14.06 7.73
N ASP A 213 8.19 -13.28 8.20
CA ASP A 213 9.06 -13.68 9.30
C ASP A 213 8.27 -13.60 10.61
N LEU A 214 7.84 -14.77 11.10
CA LEU A 214 6.97 -14.87 12.28
C LEU A 214 7.60 -14.31 13.56
N ARG A 215 8.93 -14.15 13.61
CA ARG A 215 9.61 -13.47 14.74
C ARG A 215 9.18 -12.01 14.83
N MET A 216 8.88 -11.41 13.69
CA MET A 216 8.50 -10.01 13.52
C MET A 216 6.97 -9.80 13.45
N VAL A 217 6.18 -10.85 13.66
CA VAL A 217 4.71 -10.78 13.79
C VAL A 217 4.34 -10.88 15.25
N THR A 218 3.54 -9.94 15.75
CA THR A 218 3.03 -9.91 17.13
C THR A 218 1.53 -9.72 17.09
N LEU A 219 0.77 -10.63 17.71
CA LEU A 219 -0.67 -10.48 17.90
C LEU A 219 -0.95 -10.16 19.37
N ILE A 220 -1.90 -9.28 19.63
CA ILE A 220 -2.38 -8.95 20.97
C ILE A 220 -3.86 -9.30 21.04
N THR A 221 -4.22 -10.12 22.01
CA THR A 221 -5.61 -10.53 22.27
C THR A 221 -6.05 -10.11 23.65
N ASP A 222 -7.36 -10.07 23.88
CA ASP A 222 -7.95 -9.94 25.21
C ASP A 222 -8.01 -11.28 25.97
N ALA A 223 -8.75 -11.28 27.08
CA ALA A 223 -8.97 -12.46 27.90
C ALA A 223 -9.73 -13.58 27.17
N ASP A 224 -10.63 -13.21 26.25
CA ASP A 224 -11.51 -14.09 25.46
C ASP A 224 -10.88 -14.51 24.12
N ASP A 225 -9.57 -14.24 23.96
CA ASP A 225 -8.78 -14.55 22.77
C ASP A 225 -9.24 -13.82 21.49
N GLN A 226 -9.99 -12.70 21.62
CA GLN A 226 -10.32 -11.81 20.51
C GLN A 226 -9.11 -10.95 20.12
N LEU A 227 -8.88 -10.82 18.80
CA LEU A 227 -7.74 -10.07 18.28
C LEU A 227 -7.99 -8.56 18.40
N LEU A 228 -7.12 -7.87 19.14
CA LEU A 228 -7.19 -6.43 19.32
C LEU A 228 -6.11 -5.67 18.56
N ALA A 229 -4.91 -6.24 18.41
CA ALA A 229 -3.84 -5.58 17.67
C ALA A 229 -2.98 -6.59 16.91
N VAL A 230 -2.44 -6.12 15.79
CA VAL A 230 -1.47 -6.85 14.99
C VAL A 230 -0.31 -5.93 14.66
N GLY A 231 0.90 -6.36 15.02
CA GLY A 231 2.15 -5.74 14.60
C GLY A 231 2.83 -6.64 13.58
N ILE A 232 3.03 -6.15 12.37
CA ILE A 232 3.78 -6.86 11.32
C ILE A 232 4.98 -6.00 10.95
N SER A 233 6.15 -6.62 10.95
CA SER A 233 7.38 -6.02 10.44
C SER A 233 8.11 -7.03 9.57
N MET A 234 8.94 -6.54 8.66
CA MET A 234 9.75 -7.39 7.79
C MET A 234 11.20 -6.91 7.81
N PRO A 235 12.18 -7.82 7.62
CA PRO A 235 13.57 -7.42 7.51
C PRO A 235 13.83 -6.73 6.17
N SER A 236 14.58 -5.64 6.18
CA SER A 236 15.04 -5.01 4.94
C SER A 236 16.22 -5.75 4.33
N SER A 237 16.19 -5.99 3.01
CA SER A 237 17.34 -6.53 2.26
C SER A 237 17.73 -5.59 1.11
N PRO A 238 18.43 -4.47 1.41
CA PRO A 238 18.77 -3.45 0.42
C PRO A 238 19.71 -3.96 -0.69
N LYS A 239 20.49 -5.02 -0.45
CA LYS A 239 21.37 -5.63 -1.47
C LYS A 239 20.60 -6.37 -2.57
N ARG A 240 19.36 -6.80 -2.33
CA ARG A 240 18.54 -7.53 -3.33
C ARG A 240 17.76 -6.58 -4.24
N CYS A 241 17.41 -5.38 -3.78
CA CYS A 241 16.60 -4.42 -4.54
C CYS A 241 17.44 -3.41 -5.38
N LYS A 242 18.78 -3.52 -5.40
CA LYS A 242 19.65 -2.77 -6.35
C LYS A 242 19.60 -3.28 -7.81
N LYS A 243 18.81 -4.33 -8.09
CA LYS A 243 18.61 -4.85 -9.45
C LYS A 243 17.18 -4.56 -9.91
N PRO A 244 16.97 -4.06 -11.14
CA PRO A 244 15.66 -3.63 -11.67
C PRO A 244 14.73 -4.79 -12.03
N THR A 245 14.79 -5.90 -11.29
CA THR A 245 13.94 -7.08 -11.51
C THR A 245 13.00 -7.22 -10.32
N GLY A 246 11.77 -6.78 -10.53
CA GLY A 246 10.73 -6.68 -9.53
C GLY A 246 10.47 -7.97 -8.76
N ALA A 247 10.73 -7.93 -7.46
CA ALA A 247 10.03 -8.64 -6.40
C ALA A 247 10.68 -8.25 -5.08
N CYS A 248 10.09 -7.27 -4.40
CA CYS A 248 10.56 -6.82 -3.12
C CYS A 248 9.30 -6.38 -2.32
N PHE A 249 8.95 -7.06 -1.20
CA PHE A 249 7.87 -6.69 -0.27
C PHE A 249 8.39 -6.26 1.11
N LEU A 250 7.99 -5.08 1.58
CA LEU A 250 8.11 -4.62 2.97
C LEU A 250 6.84 -3.85 3.30
N TRP A 251 6.34 -4.07 4.52
CA TRP A 251 5.14 -3.49 5.09
C TRP A 251 5.50 -3.23 6.55
N VAL A 252 5.39 -1.98 6.99
CA VAL A 252 5.47 -1.61 8.40
C VAL A 252 4.17 -0.88 8.71
N GLY A 253 3.15 -1.65 9.05
CA GLY A 253 1.93 -1.15 9.66
C GLY A 253 1.98 -1.45 11.15
N ILE A 254 2.16 -0.42 11.98
CA ILE A 254 1.86 -0.50 13.41
C ILE A 254 0.42 -0.01 13.55
N THR A 255 -0.55 -0.91 13.67
CA THR A 255 -1.94 -0.53 14.00
C THR A 255 -2.11 -0.51 15.52
N TRP A 256 -2.51 0.64 16.06
CA TRP A 256 -2.92 0.79 17.45
C TRP A 256 -4.44 0.62 17.55
N PRO A 257 -4.97 -0.23 18.46
CA PRO A 257 -6.41 -0.27 18.70
C PRO A 257 -6.91 0.91 19.53
N ARG A 258 -8.20 1.20 19.30
CA ARG A 258 -9.14 2.13 19.94
C ARG A 258 -8.72 2.77 21.28
N PRO A 259 -8.97 4.08 21.47
CA PRO A 259 -9.33 4.60 22.77
C PRO A 259 -10.74 4.08 23.12
N SER A 260 -10.85 3.32 24.21
CA SER A 260 -12.13 2.94 24.79
C SER A 260 -12.85 4.20 25.30
N SER A 261 -14.02 4.50 24.73
CA SER A 261 -15.09 5.24 25.44
C SER A 261 -15.80 4.30 26.41
#